data_AF-A0A840TXS7-F1
#
_entry.id   AF-A0A840TXS7-F1
#
_cell.length_a   1.000
_cell.length_b   1.000
_cell.length_c   1.000
_cell.angle_alpha   90.00
_cell.angle_beta   90.00
_cell.angle_gamma   90.00
#
_symmetry.space_group_name_H-M   'P 1'
#
loop_
_entity.id
_entity.type
_entity.pdbx_description
1 polymer ?
#
loop_
_entity_poly.entity_id
_entity_poly.type
_entity_poly.pdbx_seq_one_letter_code
_entity_poly.pdbx_strand_id
1 'polypeptide(L)'
;MLQQRFATPAKNLEPAKLKLTYYEANAVFLYIQEKASKVDGPNVHDELIVLAEYYRSGKLLSQAVRHEQRKKASLMVYTIPISIVRLLHRRWQQEPISILMQAALSAFDWVLTQRGLKPDPREPEIFS
;
A
#
# COMPACT_ATOMS: atom_id res chain seq x y z
N MET A 1 -31.80 -8.00 19.62
CA MET A 1 -31.83 -7.67 18.17
C MET A 1 -30.99 -6.41 18.01
N LEU A 2 -29.94 -6.28 17.21
CA LEU A 2 -29.37 -7.03 16.09
C LEU A 2 -27.85 -6.88 16.20
N GLN A 3 -27.11 -8.00 16.14
CA GLN A 3 -25.71 -7.98 15.72
C GLN A 3 -25.69 -7.67 14.22
N GLN A 4 -25.54 -6.40 13.85
CA GLN A 4 -25.09 -6.07 12.50
C GLN A 4 -23.60 -6.40 12.43
N ARG A 5 -23.29 -7.67 12.17
CA ARG A 5 -21.96 -8.06 11.68
C ARG A 5 -21.78 -7.38 10.33
N PHE A 6 -20.95 -6.34 10.30
CA PHE A 6 -20.49 -5.70 9.08
C PHE A 6 -19.73 -6.73 8.25
N ALA A 7 -20.44 -7.45 7.37
CA ALA A 7 -19.80 -8.21 6.32
C ALA A 7 -19.20 -7.19 5.36
N THR A 8 -17.91 -6.87 5.55
CA THR A 8 -17.12 -6.14 4.56
C THR A 8 -17.31 -6.85 3.21
N PRO A 9 -17.89 -6.20 2.19
CA PRO A 9 -18.16 -6.83 0.91
C PRO A 9 -16.90 -7.53 0.39
N ALA A 10 -16.98 -8.74 -0.15
CA ALA A 10 -15.80 -9.50 -0.62
C ALA A 10 -14.89 -8.68 -1.56
N LYS A 11 -15.49 -7.80 -2.37
CA LYS A 11 -14.82 -6.84 -3.27
C LYS A 11 -13.87 -5.87 -2.54
N ASN A 12 -14.12 -5.58 -1.27
CA ASN A 12 -13.31 -4.70 -0.44
C ASN A 12 -12.02 -5.37 0.05
N LEU A 13 -11.97 -6.71 0.05
CA LEU A 13 -10.80 -7.49 0.44
C LEU A 13 -9.91 -7.87 -0.75
N GLU A 14 -10.40 -7.72 -1.99
CA GLU A 14 -9.61 -7.98 -3.19
C GLU A 14 -8.38 -7.05 -3.27
N PRO A 15 -7.26 -7.51 -3.85
CA PRO A 15 -6.13 -6.63 -4.12
C PRO A 15 -6.52 -5.36 -4.90
N ALA A 16 -5.88 -4.25 -4.55
CA ALA A 16 -5.97 -2.99 -5.27
C ALA A 16 -5.25 -3.08 -6.62
N LYS A 17 -5.87 -2.53 -7.67
CA LYS A 17 -5.26 -2.35 -8.98
C LYS A 17 -4.90 -0.87 -9.14
N LEU A 18 -3.61 -0.56 -9.13
CA LEU A 18 -3.07 0.79 -9.13
C LEU A 18 -2.39 1.09 -10.45
N LYS A 19 -2.78 2.18 -11.12
CA LYS A 19 -2.09 2.64 -12.33
C LYS A 19 -0.95 3.56 -11.91
N LEU A 20 0.28 3.11 -12.09
CA LEU A 20 1.49 3.85 -11.70
C LEU A 20 2.51 3.84 -12.83
N THR A 21 3.33 4.89 -12.90
CA THR A 21 4.57 4.87 -13.67
C THR A 21 5.62 3.99 -12.98
N TYR A 22 6.70 3.64 -13.69
CA TYR A 22 7.82 2.92 -13.07
C TYR A 22 8.39 3.67 -11.87
N TYR A 23 8.55 5.00 -12.00
CA TYR A 23 9.15 5.83 -10.95
C TYR A 23 8.29 5.93 -9.70
N GLU A 24 6.97 6.05 -9.86
CA GLU A 24 6.01 6.04 -8.74
C GLU A 24 6.02 4.68 -8.02
N ALA A 25 5.96 3.57 -8.77
CA ALA A 25 6.02 2.24 -8.19
C ALA A 25 7.38 1.96 -7.51
N ASN A 26 8.47 2.47 -8.07
CA ASN A 26 9.78 2.37 -7.46
C ASN A 26 9.87 3.19 -6.16
N ALA A 27 9.25 4.37 -6.09
CA ALA A 27 9.16 5.13 -4.85
C ALA A 27 8.39 4.38 -3.75
N VAL A 28 7.28 3.71 -4.12
CA VAL A 28 6.55 2.80 -3.20
C VAL A 28 7.47 1.67 -2.72
N PHE A 29 8.18 1.02 -3.64
CA PHE A 29 9.09 -0.09 -3.32
C PHE A 29 10.20 0.33 -2.35
N LEU A 30 10.88 1.44 -2.64
CA LEU A 30 11.98 1.96 -1.82
C LEU A 30 11.50 2.32 -0.41
N TYR A 31 10.32 2.93 -0.30
CA TYR A 31 9.72 3.21 1.00
C TYR A 31 9.45 1.93 1.81
N ILE A 32 8.83 0.93 1.18
CA ILE A 32 8.55 -0.36 1.82
C ILE A 32 9.85 -1.04 2.25
N GLN A 33 10.89 -1.02 1.41
CA GLN A 33 12.22 -1.55 1.73
C GLN A 33 12.84 -0.87 2.97
N GLU A 34 12.79 0.47 3.02
CA GLU A 34 13.31 1.26 4.13
C GLU A 34 12.59 0.97 5.45
N LYS A 35 11.27 0.74 5.41
CA LYS A 35 10.51 0.35 6.62
C LYS A 35 10.76 -1.11 7.00
N ALA A 36 10.91 -2.00 6.01
CA ALA A 36 11.18 -3.41 6.24
C ALA A 36 12.54 -3.66 6.90
N SER A 37 13.56 -2.84 6.61
CA SER A 37 14.88 -2.95 7.26
C SER A 37 14.89 -2.54 8.74
N LYS A 38 13.79 -1.98 9.25
CA LYS A 38 13.64 -1.54 10.65
C LYS A 38 12.91 -2.56 11.53
N VAL A 39 12.62 -3.76 11.00
CA VAL A 39 11.82 -4.81 11.66
C VAL A 39 12.63 -5.69 12.62
N ASP A 40 13.95 -5.55 12.72
CA ASP A 40 14.79 -6.45 13.54
C ASP A 40 14.91 -6.01 15.03
N GLY A 41 13.96 -5.23 15.55
CA GLY A 41 13.96 -4.73 16.94
C GLY A 41 12.95 -5.41 17.87
N PRO A 42 13.13 -5.36 19.20
CA PRO A 42 12.21 -6.00 20.16
C PRO A 42 10.83 -5.31 20.29
N ASN A 43 10.66 -4.08 19.77
CA ASN A 43 9.43 -3.29 19.85
C ASN A 43 8.93 -2.87 18.47
N VAL A 44 8.73 -3.84 17.57
CA VAL A 44 8.31 -3.56 16.20
C VAL A 44 6.79 -3.47 16.15
N HIS A 45 6.27 -2.36 15.62
CA HIS A 45 4.85 -2.20 15.35
C HIS A 45 4.40 -3.22 14.28
N ASP A 46 3.25 -3.87 14.48
CA ASP A 46 2.68 -4.89 13.56
C ASP A 46 2.66 -4.42 12.10
N GLU A 47 2.43 -3.14 11.88
CA GLU A 47 2.46 -2.49 10.56
C GLU A 47 3.79 -2.67 9.81
N LEU A 48 4.91 -2.57 10.52
CA LEU A 48 6.23 -2.75 9.92
C LEU A 48 6.46 -4.22 9.57
N ILE A 49 5.94 -5.15 10.38
CA ILE A 49 5.97 -6.59 10.07
C ILE A 49 5.24 -6.86 8.77
N VAL A 50 4.02 -6.34 8.62
CA VAL A 50 3.20 -6.48 7.40
C VAL A 50 3.93 -5.92 6.17
N LEU A 51 4.58 -4.75 6.29
CA LEU A 51 5.39 -4.20 5.20
C LEU A 51 6.61 -5.07 4.86
N ALA A 52 7.29 -5.61 5.87
CA ALA A 52 8.43 -6.49 5.67
C ALA A 52 8.05 -7.82 5.02
N GLU A 53 6.93 -8.43 5.41
CA GLU A 53 6.41 -9.63 4.74
C GLU A 53 6.07 -9.36 3.28
N TYR A 54 5.39 -8.24 3.02
CA TYR A 54 5.07 -7.85 1.65
C TYR A 54 6.33 -7.57 0.82
N TYR A 55 7.33 -6.89 1.39
CA TYR A 55 8.64 -6.70 0.77
C TYR A 55 9.30 -8.04 0.39
N ARG A 56 9.42 -8.94 1.37
CA ARG A 56 10.04 -10.27 1.20
C ARG A 56 9.32 -11.13 0.17
N SER A 57 8.01 -10.93 -0.03
CA SER A 57 7.26 -11.65 -1.07
C SER A 57 7.73 -11.35 -2.49
N GLY A 58 8.47 -10.25 -2.72
CA GLY A 58 8.99 -9.86 -4.03
C GLY A 58 7.93 -9.44 -5.05
N LYS A 59 6.63 -9.49 -4.71
CA LYS A 59 5.52 -9.27 -5.66
C LYS A 59 5.56 -7.90 -6.34
N LEU A 60 5.91 -6.84 -5.61
CA LEU A 60 6.01 -5.50 -6.18
C LEU A 60 7.25 -5.38 -7.09
N LEU A 61 8.37 -5.93 -6.66
CA LEU A 61 9.62 -5.93 -7.43
C LEU A 61 9.47 -6.69 -8.75
N SER A 62 8.86 -7.87 -8.74
CA SER A 62 8.61 -8.64 -9.97
C SER A 62 7.74 -7.89 -10.97
N GLN A 63 6.74 -7.13 -10.49
CA GLN A 63 5.92 -6.26 -11.34
C GLN A 63 6.73 -5.08 -11.88
N ALA A 64 7.57 -4.46 -11.05
CA ALA A 64 8.42 -3.34 -11.43
C ALA A 64 9.48 -3.73 -12.48
N VAL A 65 10.13 -4.88 -12.35
CA VAL A 65 11.10 -5.39 -13.34
C VAL A 65 10.43 -5.63 -14.70
N ARG A 66 9.21 -6.19 -14.72
CA ARG A 66 8.44 -6.34 -15.96
C ARG A 66 8.06 -5.00 -16.59
N HIS A 67 7.82 -3.98 -15.77
CA HIS A 67 7.57 -2.62 -16.25
C HIS A 67 8.85 -1.96 -16.77
N GLU A 68 9.97 -2.18 -16.10
CA GLU A 68 11.28 -1.63 -16.49
C GLU A 68 11.70 -2.06 -17.90
N GLN A 69 11.40 -3.31 -18.27
CA GLN A 69 11.61 -3.84 -19.61
C GLN A 69 10.74 -3.17 -20.69
N ARG A 70 9.80 -2.30 -20.29
CA ARG A 70 8.93 -1.51 -21.17
C ARG A 70 9.31 -0.02 -21.10
N LYS A 71 8.49 0.86 -21.70
CA LYS A 71 8.67 2.31 -21.59
C LYS A 71 8.43 2.76 -20.13
N LYS A 72 9.49 3.06 -19.38
CA LYS A 72 9.45 3.42 -17.93
C LYS A 72 8.46 4.55 -17.58
N ALA A 73 8.25 5.49 -18.49
CA ALA A 73 7.30 6.60 -18.31
C ALA A 73 5.83 6.21 -18.59
N SER A 74 5.57 5.01 -19.13
CA SER A 74 4.19 4.56 -19.36
C SER A 74 3.51 4.16 -18.05
N LEU A 75 2.18 4.21 -18.05
CA LEU A 75 1.39 3.72 -16.92
C LEU A 75 1.25 2.19 -17.02
N MET A 76 1.44 1.50 -15.90
CA MET A 76 1.19 0.07 -15.77
C MET A 76 0.33 -0.21 -14.54
N VAL A 77 -0.46 -1.29 -14.59
CA VAL A 77 -1.29 -1.73 -13.46
C VAL A 77 -0.44 -2.58 -12.51
N TYR A 78 -0.33 -2.12 -11.27
CA TYR A 78 0.26 -2.83 -10.15
C TYR A 78 -0.85 -3.40 -9.27
N THR A 79 -0.71 -4.68 -8.91
CA THR A 79 -1.62 -5.36 -7.98
C THR A 79 -0.98 -5.39 -6.59
N ILE A 80 -1.58 -4.69 -5.65
CA ILE A 80 -1.09 -4.52 -4.27
C ILE A 80 -2.21 -4.93 -3.29
N PRO A 81 -1.93 -5.70 -2.22
CA PRO A 81 -2.96 -6.03 -1.22
C PRO A 81 -3.58 -4.76 -0.62
N ILE A 82 -4.89 -4.78 -0.36
CA ILE A 82 -5.61 -3.59 0.12
C ILE A 82 -5.10 -3.11 1.49
N SER A 83 -4.68 -4.04 2.36
CA SER A 83 -4.05 -3.74 3.65
C SER A 83 -2.78 -2.91 3.49
N ILE A 84 -1.93 -3.25 2.53
CA ILE A 84 -0.70 -2.50 2.21
C ILE A 84 -1.05 -1.10 1.71
N VAL A 85 -2.06 -0.98 0.84
CA VAL A 85 -2.50 0.34 0.34
C VAL A 85 -3.02 1.23 1.46
N ARG A 86 -3.84 0.71 2.37
CA ARG A 86 -4.34 1.44 3.55
C ARG A 86 -3.20 1.91 4.47
N LEU A 87 -2.28 1.00 4.76
CA LEU A 87 -1.14 1.28 5.63
C LEU A 87 -0.23 2.37 5.04
N LEU A 88 0.13 2.25 3.76
CA LEU A 88 0.93 3.25 3.07
C LEU A 88 0.21 4.60 3.01
N HIS A 89 -1.07 4.60 2.65
CA HIS A 89 -1.88 5.82 2.57
C HIS A 89 -1.87 6.59 3.90
N ARG A 90 -2.09 5.91 5.03
CA ARG A 90 -2.07 6.56 6.36
C ARG A 90 -0.68 7.05 6.74
N ARG A 91 0.37 6.21 6.59
CA ARG A 91 1.73 6.61 6.97
C ARG A 91 2.23 7.82 6.18
N TRP A 92 1.93 7.87 4.89
CA TRP A 92 2.34 8.98 4.02
C TRP A 92 1.59 10.28 4.28
N GLN A 93 0.47 10.25 4.99
CA GLN A 93 -0.18 11.47 5.50
C GLN A 93 0.49 12.03 6.75
N GLN A 94 1.33 11.23 7.44
CA GLN A 94 1.98 11.58 8.71
C GLN A 94 3.48 11.86 8.55
N GLU A 95 4.03 11.66 7.35
CA GLU A 95 5.45 11.77 7.04
C GLU A 95 5.66 12.74 5.87
N PRO A 96 6.80 13.45 5.78
CA PRO A 96 7.13 14.20 4.58
C PRO A 96 7.32 13.23 3.41
N ILE A 97 6.69 13.52 2.27
CA ILE A 97 6.71 12.66 1.09
C ILE A 97 7.22 13.39 -0.15
N SER A 98 7.88 12.63 -1.03
CA SER A 98 8.34 13.14 -2.33
C SER A 98 7.18 13.32 -3.31
N ILE A 99 7.42 14.03 -4.42
CA ILE A 99 6.43 14.22 -5.50
C ILE A 99 5.96 12.88 -6.08
N LEU A 100 6.88 11.92 -6.25
CA LEU A 100 6.54 10.58 -6.76
C LEU A 100 5.64 9.81 -5.78
N MET A 101 5.89 9.96 -4.48
CA MET A 101 5.05 9.39 -3.44
C MET A 101 3.69 10.07 -3.39
N GLN A 102 3.61 11.40 -3.59
CA GLN A 102 2.34 12.13 -3.66
C GLN A 102 1.46 11.67 -4.85
N ALA A 103 2.08 11.40 -6.00
CA ALA A 103 1.38 10.84 -7.16
C ALA A 103 0.82 9.43 -6.86
N ALA A 104 1.65 8.56 -6.27
CA ALA A 104 1.20 7.24 -5.83
C ALA A 104 0.13 7.32 -4.72
N LEU A 105 0.24 8.27 -3.78
CA LEU A 105 -0.75 8.52 -2.74
C LEU A 105 -2.10 8.91 -3.33
N SER A 106 -2.11 9.70 -4.40
CA SER A 106 -3.34 10.08 -5.11
C SER A 106 -4.02 8.87 -5.75
N ALA A 107 -3.23 7.92 -6.29
CA ALA A 107 -3.77 6.65 -6.78
C ALA A 107 -4.33 5.78 -5.63
N PHE A 108 -3.70 5.80 -4.46
CA PHE A 108 -4.21 5.11 -3.27
C PHE A 108 -5.53 5.72 -2.81
N ASP A 109 -5.60 7.04 -2.68
CA ASP A 109 -6.79 7.80 -2.26
C ASP A 109 -7.99 7.49 -3.16
N TRP A 110 -7.77 7.48 -4.48
CA TRP A 110 -8.80 7.13 -5.45
C TRP A 110 -9.31 5.70 -5.23
N VAL A 111 -8.44 4.69 -5.13
CA VAL A 111 -8.85 3.29 -4.93
C VAL A 111 -9.60 3.10 -3.61
N LEU A 112 -9.11 3.70 -2.52
CA LEU A 112 -9.73 3.58 -1.20
C LEU A 112 -11.09 4.26 -1.15
N THR A 113 -11.22 5.44 -1.78
CA THR A 113 -12.50 6.16 -1.91
C THR A 113 -13.52 5.32 -2.68
N GLN A 114 -13.14 4.77 -3.83
CA GLN A 114 -14.03 3.95 -4.67
C GLN A 114 -14.53 2.68 -3.96
N ARG A 115 -13.82 2.21 -2.93
CA ARG A 115 -14.19 1.01 -2.16
C ARG A 115 -14.80 1.32 -0.80
N GLY A 116 -14.93 2.59 -0.42
CA GLY A 116 -15.38 2.98 0.92
C GLY A 116 -14.44 2.50 2.03
N LEU A 117 -13.13 2.47 1.76
CA LEU A 117 -12.09 1.94 2.65
C LEU A 117 -11.07 3.01 3.06
N LYS A 118 -11.43 4.29 2.98
CA LYS A 118 -10.53 5.35 3.46
C LYS A 118 -10.25 5.12 4.94
N PRO A 119 -8.96 5.04 5.36
CA PRO A 119 -8.63 4.91 6.76
C PRO A 119 -9.13 6.15 7.50
N ASP A 120 -9.80 5.95 8.64
CA ASP A 120 -10.15 7.06 9.52
C ASP A 120 -8.83 7.58 10.14
N PRO A 121 -8.49 8.88 9.98
CA PRO A 121 -7.28 9.43 10.57
C PRO A 121 -7.27 9.38 12.11
N ARG A 122 -8.40 9.09 12.77
CA ARG A 122 -8.57 9.08 14.23
C ARG A 122 -8.52 7.69 14.86
N GLU A 123 -8.58 6.62 14.08
CA GLU A 123 -8.68 5.25 14.61
C GLU A 123 -7.43 4.40 14.29
N PRO A 124 -6.84 3.71 15.28
CA PRO A 124 -5.83 2.69 15.01
C PRO A 124 -6.48 1.45 14.39
N GLU A 125 -6.01 1.02 13.21
CA GLU A 125 -6.39 -0.28 12.63
C GLU A 125 -5.88 -1.41 13.54
N ILE A 126 -6.80 -2.15 14.15
CA ILE A 126 -6.49 -3.41 14.81
C ILE A 126 -6.36 -4.47 13.71
N PHE A 127 -5.15 -4.95 13.46
CA PHE A 127 -4.92 -6.11 12.61
C PHE A 127 -5.32 -7.36 13.40
N SER A 128 -6.56 -7.82 13.22
CA SER A 128 -7.10 -9.07 13.80
C SER A 128 -6.97 -10.24 12.85
#